data_AF-A0A382QS02-F1
#
_entry.id   AF-A0A382QS02-F1
#
_cell.length_a   1.000
_cell.length_b   1.000
_cell.length_c   1.000
_cell.angle_alpha   90.00
_cell.angle_beta   90.00
_cell.angle_gamma   90.00
#
_symmetry.space_group_name_H-M   'P 1'
#
loop_
_entity.id
_entity.type
_entity.pdbx_description
1 polymer ?
#
loop_
_entity_poly.entity_id
_entity_poly.type
_entity_poly.pdbx_seq_one_letter_code
_entity_poly.pdbx_strand_id
1 'polypeptide(L)'
;MARRRGGHKAKAAMRSAPLAEDIKPVHPGESGGQYRPLSDEDVAAVLENSFRILEEIGFNQATPHCIKTCTAYGAEMGDDGRLRMSREVVKKAIESSNRNLVLHGQDPKYDLHVTGSRVYFATAGAAVMIADPVAKTNREA
;
A
#
# COMPACT_ATOMS: atom_id res chain seq x y z
N MET A 1 48.64 -2.15 -35.81
CA MET A 1 47.19 -1.92 -35.80
C MET A 1 46.77 -1.39 -34.44
N ALA A 2 46.19 -0.18 -34.37
CA ALA A 2 45.76 0.43 -33.11
C ALA A 2 44.51 -0.28 -32.56
N ARG A 3 44.63 -0.91 -31.40
CA ARG A 3 43.53 -1.62 -30.73
C ARG A 3 42.50 -0.59 -30.23
N ARG A 4 41.32 -0.54 -30.86
CA ARG A 4 40.19 0.35 -30.46
C ARG A 4 39.80 0.09 -28.99
N ARG A 5 40.35 0.89 -28.06
CA ARG A 5 40.16 0.78 -26.60
C ARG A 5 38.81 1.29 -26.08
N GLY A 6 37.88 1.70 -26.96
CA GLY A 6 36.58 2.27 -26.57
C GLY A 6 35.39 1.31 -26.53
N GLY A 7 35.45 0.17 -27.22
CA GLY A 7 34.29 -0.72 -27.39
C GLY A 7 33.78 -1.32 -26.08
N HIS A 8 34.65 -1.63 -25.13
CA HIS A 8 34.26 -2.16 -23.82
C HIS A 8 33.54 -1.11 -22.97
N LYS A 9 34.06 0.12 -22.91
CA LYS A 9 33.40 1.22 -22.18
C LYS A 9 32.05 1.57 -22.78
N ALA A 10 31.94 1.62 -24.11
CA ALA A 10 30.67 1.85 -24.80
C ALA A 10 29.65 0.73 -24.54
N LYS A 11 30.08 -0.54 -24.56
CA LYS A 11 29.21 -1.68 -24.21
C LYS A 11 28.79 -1.68 -22.74
N ALA A 12 29.67 -1.29 -21.82
CA ALA A 12 29.34 -1.14 -20.42
C ALA A 12 28.31 -0.01 -20.22
N ALA A 13 28.55 1.16 -20.81
CA ALA A 13 27.62 2.29 -20.75
C ALA A 13 26.24 1.95 -21.34
N MET A 14 26.18 1.26 -22.48
CA MET A 14 24.92 0.79 -23.07
C MET A 14 24.16 -0.18 -22.16
N ARG A 15 24.85 -1.04 -21.41
CA ARG A 15 24.21 -1.97 -20.46
C ARG A 15 23.74 -1.31 -19.16
N SER A 16 24.36 -0.18 -18.78
CA SER A 16 24.01 0.58 -17.58
C SER A 16 22.97 1.67 -17.85
N ALA A 17 22.64 1.95 -19.11
CA ALA A 17 21.62 2.91 -19.46
C ALA A 17 20.21 2.38 -19.11
N PRO A 18 19.25 3.26 -18.78
CA PRO A 18 17.85 2.87 -18.61
C PRO A 18 17.31 2.18 -19.87
N LEU A 19 16.49 1.15 -19.66
CA LEU A 19 15.76 0.51 -20.74
C LEU A 19 14.78 1.49 -21.39
N ALA A 20 14.65 1.42 -22.72
CA ALA A 20 13.59 2.13 -23.43
C ALA A 20 12.21 1.63 -22.96
N GLU A 21 11.19 2.50 -22.98
CA GLU A 21 9.87 2.19 -22.39
C GLU A 21 9.24 0.92 -22.97
N ASP A 22 9.40 0.69 -24.27
CA ASP A 22 8.82 -0.44 -25.01
C ASP A 22 9.44 -1.81 -24.68
N ILE A 23 10.63 -1.81 -24.05
CA ILE A 23 11.35 -3.04 -23.66
C ILE A 23 11.44 -3.23 -22.15
N LYS A 24 10.79 -2.37 -21.36
CA LYS A 24 10.75 -2.56 -19.90
C LYS A 24 9.93 -3.81 -19.57
N PRO A 25 10.41 -4.69 -18.68
CA PRO A 25 9.71 -5.92 -18.35
C PRO A 25 8.53 -5.72 -17.40
N VAL A 26 8.42 -4.54 -16.77
CA VAL A 26 7.40 -4.23 -15.79
C VAL A 26 6.90 -2.81 -16.04
N HIS A 27 5.58 -2.65 -16.11
CA HIS A 27 4.92 -1.37 -16.22
C HIS A 27 4.13 -1.02 -14.95
N PRO A 28 3.91 0.26 -14.64
CA PRO A 28 3.03 0.65 -13.55
C PRO A 28 1.57 0.33 -13.88
N GLY A 29 0.83 -0.23 -12.92
CA GLY A 29 -0.59 -0.50 -13.06
C GLY A 29 -0.90 -1.80 -13.83
N GLU A 30 0.08 -2.70 -13.92
CA GLU A 30 -0.11 -4.07 -14.41
C GLU A 30 -1.24 -4.78 -13.66
N SER A 31 -1.98 -5.65 -14.36
CA SER A 31 -3.08 -6.37 -13.74
C SER A 31 -2.55 -7.48 -12.84
N GLY A 32 -2.76 -7.33 -11.53
CA GLY A 32 -2.56 -8.38 -10.55
C GLY A 32 -3.74 -9.35 -10.46
N GLY A 33 -3.68 -10.24 -9.47
CA GLY A 33 -4.68 -11.26 -9.19
C GLY A 33 -4.32 -12.05 -7.94
N GLN A 34 -5.21 -12.94 -7.50
CA GLN A 34 -5.11 -13.57 -6.18
C GLN A 34 -4.54 -15.00 -6.23
N TYR A 35 -3.49 -15.20 -5.47
CA TYR A 35 -3.32 -16.40 -4.68
C TYR A 35 -4.45 -16.45 -3.63
N ARG A 36 -5.30 -17.48 -3.65
CA ARG A 36 -6.47 -17.66 -2.77
C ARG A 36 -6.27 -18.87 -1.86
N PRO A 37 -5.52 -18.74 -0.76
CA PRO A 37 -5.22 -19.87 0.11
C PRO A 37 -6.38 -20.28 1.04
N LEU A 38 -7.43 -19.46 1.15
CA LEU A 38 -8.59 -19.68 2.01
C LEU A 38 -9.82 -20.05 1.16
N SER A 39 -10.69 -20.90 1.70
CA SER A 39 -12.00 -21.15 1.09
C SER A 39 -12.95 -19.97 1.31
N ASP A 40 -14.09 -19.97 0.60
CA ASP A 40 -15.10 -18.93 0.77
C ASP A 40 -15.71 -18.96 2.19
N GLU A 41 -15.84 -20.14 2.79
CA GLU A 41 -16.28 -20.32 4.18
C GLU A 41 -15.27 -19.72 5.17
N ASP A 42 -13.97 -19.96 4.98
CA ASP A 42 -12.92 -19.38 5.82
C ASP A 42 -12.92 -17.85 5.74
N VAL A 43 -13.09 -17.30 4.53
CA VAL A 43 -13.21 -15.85 4.31
C VAL A 43 -14.43 -15.28 5.04
N ALA A 44 -15.59 -15.96 4.94
CA ALA A 44 -16.80 -15.56 5.63
C ALA A 44 -16.62 -15.58 7.16
N ALA A 45 -15.95 -16.60 7.70
CA ALA A 45 -15.66 -16.71 9.12
C ALA A 45 -14.75 -15.58 9.63
N VAL A 46 -13.70 -15.23 8.88
CA VAL A 46 -12.81 -14.10 9.21
C VAL A 46 -13.57 -12.77 9.16
N LEU A 47 -14.41 -12.57 8.14
CA LEU A 47 -15.21 -11.36 8.00
C LEU A 47 -16.18 -11.20 9.18
N GLU A 48 -16.87 -12.27 9.55
CA GLU A 48 -17.81 -12.28 10.66
C GLU A 48 -17.13 -11.95 11.99
N ASN A 49 -15.98 -12.58 12.26
CA ASN A 49 -15.23 -12.32 13.49
C ASN A 49 -14.64 -10.89 13.51
N SER A 50 -14.29 -10.33 12.35
CA SER A 50 -13.82 -8.95 12.25
C SER A 50 -14.90 -7.94 12.66
N PHE A 51 -16.15 -8.14 12.23
CA PHE A 51 -17.27 -7.31 12.69
C PHE A 51 -17.48 -7.44 14.20
N ARG A 52 -17.47 -8.66 14.73
CA ARG A 52 -17.61 -8.88 16.19
C ARG A 52 -16.50 -8.20 16.99
N ILE A 53 -15.24 -8.24 16.53
CA ILE A 53 -14.15 -7.53 17.20
C ILE A 53 -14.38 -6.02 17.22
N LEU A 54 -14.81 -5.43 16.10
CA LEU A 54 -15.07 -3.99 16.01
C LEU A 54 -16.24 -3.56 16.91
N GLU A 55 -17.25 -4.41 17.03
CA GLU A 55 -18.47 -4.14 17.79
C GLU A 55 -18.33 -4.43 19.28
N GLU A 56 -17.74 -5.57 19.67
CA GLU A 56 -17.66 -6.00 21.07
C GLU A 56 -16.40 -5.47 21.78
N ILE A 57 -15.26 -5.39 21.06
CA ILE A 57 -13.95 -5.04 21.65
C ILE A 57 -13.56 -3.59 21.34
N GLY A 58 -13.64 -3.19 20.07
CA GLY A 58 -13.32 -1.83 19.61
C GLY A 58 -11.85 -1.41 19.78
N PHE A 59 -11.59 -0.13 19.51
CA PHE A 59 -10.26 0.48 19.56
C PHE A 59 -9.98 1.15 20.90
N ASN A 60 -8.76 1.04 21.40
CA ASN A 60 -8.27 1.84 22.52
C ASN A 60 -7.43 3.02 22.00
N GLN A 61 -7.17 4.01 22.86
CA GLN A 61 -6.28 5.16 22.60
C GLN A 61 -6.68 5.98 21.36
N ALA A 62 -7.98 6.05 21.08
CA ALA A 62 -8.50 6.91 20.03
C ALA A 62 -8.20 8.38 20.38
N THR A 63 -7.66 9.12 19.41
CA THR A 63 -7.41 10.56 19.60
C THR A 63 -8.74 11.31 19.74
N PRO A 64 -8.76 12.50 20.40
CA PRO A 64 -10.00 13.27 20.54
C PRO A 64 -10.70 13.55 19.20
N HIS A 65 -9.93 13.76 18.13
CA HIS A 65 -10.46 13.91 16.78
C HIS A 65 -11.14 12.64 16.27
N CYS A 66 -10.49 11.48 16.43
CA CYS A 66 -11.06 10.18 16.03
C CYS A 66 -12.36 9.89 16.76
N ILE A 67 -12.38 10.09 18.08
CA ILE A 67 -13.59 9.92 18.91
C ILE A 67 -14.72 10.77 18.36
N LYS A 68 -14.50 12.09 18.21
CA LYS A 68 -15.52 13.02 17.71
C LYS A 68 -16.03 12.63 16.33
N THR A 69 -15.14 12.32 15.39
CA THR A 69 -15.51 12.00 14.00
C THR A 69 -16.27 10.69 13.91
N CYS A 70 -15.80 9.65 14.59
CA CYS A 70 -16.42 8.33 14.55
C CYS A 70 -17.77 8.32 15.27
N THR A 71 -17.90 8.98 16.44
CA THR A 71 -19.19 9.03 17.15
C THR A 71 -20.23 9.84 16.39
N ALA A 72 -19.83 10.95 15.74
CA ALA A 72 -20.71 11.68 14.83
C ALA A 72 -21.16 10.84 13.62
N TYR A 73 -20.39 9.82 13.24
CA TYR A 73 -20.72 8.90 12.15
C TYR A 73 -21.58 7.70 12.59
N GLY A 74 -21.67 7.45 13.90
CA GLY A 74 -22.48 6.37 14.51
C GLY A 74 -21.71 5.38 15.36
N ALA A 75 -20.38 5.54 15.54
CA ALA A 75 -19.61 4.74 16.47
C ALA A 75 -19.95 5.07 17.93
N GLU A 76 -19.63 4.17 18.86
CA GLU A 76 -19.95 4.33 20.28
C GLU A 76 -18.69 4.32 21.12
N MET A 77 -18.59 5.25 22.07
CA MET A 77 -17.55 5.21 23.09
C MET A 77 -18.10 4.44 24.28
N GLY A 78 -17.52 3.29 24.58
CA GLY A 78 -17.88 2.52 25.77
C GLY A 78 -17.32 3.13 27.05
N ASP A 79 -17.96 2.80 28.17
CA ASP A 79 -17.54 3.24 29.51
C ASP A 79 -16.15 2.69 29.91
N ASP A 80 -15.68 1.65 29.22
CA ASP A 80 -14.34 1.08 29.33
C ASP A 80 -13.27 1.82 28.50
N GLY A 81 -13.63 2.95 27.88
CA GLY A 81 -12.74 3.78 27.07
C GLY A 81 -12.44 3.22 25.69
N ARG A 82 -13.24 2.25 25.21
CA ARG A 82 -13.09 1.65 23.87
C ARG A 82 -14.07 2.26 22.88
N LEU A 83 -13.57 2.68 21.73
CA LEU A 83 -14.38 3.15 20.59
C LEU A 83 -14.81 1.94 19.75
N ARG A 84 -16.09 1.61 19.77
CA ARG A 84 -16.73 0.47 19.07
C ARG A 84 -17.46 0.92 17.82
N MET A 85 -17.49 0.06 16.82
CA MET A 85 -18.17 0.31 15.55
C MET A 85 -19.07 -0.87 15.23
N SER A 86 -20.38 -0.66 15.18
CA SER A 86 -21.33 -1.71 14.78
C SER A 86 -21.11 -2.11 13.32
N ARG A 87 -21.62 -3.28 12.95
CA ARG A 87 -21.60 -3.76 11.56
C ARG A 87 -22.19 -2.74 10.58
N GLU A 88 -23.28 -2.09 10.94
CA GLU A 88 -23.99 -1.10 10.13
C GLU A 88 -23.11 0.11 9.88
N VAL A 89 -22.43 0.61 10.92
CA VAL A 89 -21.49 1.75 10.83
C VAL A 89 -20.34 1.41 9.89
N VAL A 90 -19.76 0.21 10.02
CA VAL A 90 -18.65 -0.24 9.17
C VAL A 90 -19.11 -0.43 7.72
N LYS A 91 -20.26 -1.08 7.48
CA LYS A 91 -20.80 -1.27 6.13
C LYS A 91 -21.11 0.06 5.46
N LYS A 92 -21.74 1.00 6.17
CA LYS A 92 -22.02 2.35 5.69
C LYS A 92 -20.73 3.08 5.31
N ALA A 93 -19.68 2.98 6.13
CA ALA A 93 -18.37 3.56 5.81
C ALA A 93 -17.77 2.94 4.54
N ILE A 94 -17.80 1.61 4.42
CA ILE A 94 -17.34 0.89 3.24
C ILE A 94 -18.14 1.30 2.01
N GLU A 95 -19.46 1.37 2.05
CA GLU A 95 -20.30 1.78 0.91
C GLU A 95 -20.03 3.22 0.48
N SER A 96 -19.77 4.13 1.42
CA SER A 96 -19.51 5.54 1.13
C SER A 96 -18.10 5.83 0.59
N SER A 97 -17.18 4.86 0.62
CA SER A 97 -15.78 5.09 0.22
C SER A 97 -15.56 4.97 -1.29
N ASN A 98 -14.70 5.83 -1.82
CA ASN A 98 -14.36 5.81 -3.24
C ASN A 98 -13.55 4.54 -3.59
N ARG A 99 -14.02 3.78 -4.58
CA ARG A 99 -13.33 2.58 -5.11
C ARG A 99 -12.39 2.87 -6.27
N ASN A 100 -12.49 4.07 -6.85
CA ASN A 100 -11.75 4.48 -8.03
C ASN A 100 -10.95 5.74 -7.71
N LEU A 101 -9.75 5.56 -7.17
CA LEU A 101 -8.87 6.66 -6.79
C LEU A 101 -7.80 6.89 -7.86
N VAL A 102 -7.57 8.16 -8.22
CA VAL A 102 -6.40 8.57 -8.99
C VAL A 102 -5.45 9.30 -8.06
N LEU A 103 -4.21 8.82 -7.95
CA LEU A 103 -3.13 9.54 -7.31
C LEU A 103 -2.38 10.30 -8.39
N HIS A 104 -2.57 11.62 -8.42
CA HIS A 104 -2.01 12.47 -9.48
C HIS A 104 -0.51 12.71 -9.29
N GLY A 105 0.24 12.49 -10.35
CA GLY A 105 1.65 12.84 -10.45
C GLY A 105 1.84 14.31 -10.81
N GLN A 106 3.08 14.81 -10.66
CA GLN A 106 3.44 16.14 -11.18
C GLN A 106 3.32 16.19 -12.72
N ASP A 107 3.61 15.07 -13.38
CA ASP A 107 3.35 14.85 -14.80
C ASP A 107 2.21 13.81 -14.90
N PRO A 108 1.09 14.13 -15.59
CA PRO A 108 -0.06 13.24 -15.71
C PRO A 108 0.28 11.84 -16.25
N LYS A 109 1.39 11.66 -16.97
CA LYS A 109 1.82 10.33 -17.43
C LYS A 109 2.21 9.38 -16.29
N TYR A 110 2.41 9.90 -15.07
CA TYR A 110 2.72 9.13 -13.86
C TYR A 110 1.53 9.03 -12.90
N ASP A 111 0.32 9.39 -13.33
CA ASP A 111 -0.88 9.19 -12.53
C ASP A 111 -1.09 7.70 -12.21
N LEU A 112 -1.40 7.40 -10.95
CA LEU A 112 -1.69 6.04 -10.50
C LEU A 112 -3.20 5.87 -10.37
N HIS A 113 -3.77 5.03 -11.23
CA HIS A 113 -5.17 4.63 -11.18
C HIS A 113 -5.32 3.46 -10.19
N VAL A 114 -5.50 3.78 -8.91
CA VAL A 114 -5.66 2.80 -7.83
C VAL A 114 -7.08 2.24 -7.86
N THR A 115 -7.32 1.34 -8.81
CA THR A 115 -8.62 0.77 -9.13
C THR A 115 -8.49 -0.72 -9.47
N GLY A 116 -9.46 -1.54 -9.08
CA GLY A 116 -9.49 -2.96 -9.44
C GLY A 116 -8.27 -3.73 -8.93
N SER A 117 -7.59 -4.45 -9.82
CA SER A 117 -6.41 -5.28 -9.52
C SER A 117 -5.08 -4.65 -9.93
N ARG A 118 -5.04 -3.34 -10.24
CA ARG A 118 -3.82 -2.67 -10.71
C ARG A 118 -2.75 -2.65 -9.62
N VAL A 119 -1.53 -3.04 -10.00
CA VAL A 119 -0.38 -3.11 -9.10
C VAL A 119 0.60 -1.99 -9.39
N TYR A 120 1.03 -1.30 -8.33
CA TYR A 120 2.05 -0.25 -8.39
C TYR A 120 3.15 -0.56 -7.37
N PHE A 121 4.40 -0.31 -7.75
CA PHE A 121 5.51 -0.40 -6.81
C PHE A 121 5.78 0.94 -6.15
N ALA A 122 6.02 0.89 -4.85
CA ALA A 122 6.44 2.02 -4.04
C ALA A 122 7.56 1.59 -3.10
N THR A 123 8.36 2.55 -2.65
CA THR A 123 9.35 2.32 -1.61
C THR A 123 8.64 2.07 -0.27
N ALA A 124 9.18 1.16 0.55
CA ALA A 124 8.73 1.02 1.93
C ALA A 124 9.03 2.31 2.73
N GLY A 125 8.10 2.72 3.59
CA GLY A 125 8.23 3.91 4.42
C GLY A 125 8.93 3.67 5.75
N ALA A 126 9.36 4.77 6.39
CA ALA A 126 9.74 4.86 7.80
C ALA A 126 10.97 4.06 8.29
N ALA A 127 11.87 3.64 7.39
CA ALA A 127 13.18 3.16 7.83
C ALA A 127 13.98 4.33 8.43
N VAL A 128 14.21 4.29 9.74
CA VAL A 128 15.02 5.30 10.46
C VAL A 128 16.52 5.01 10.39
N MET A 129 16.89 3.82 9.92
CA MET A 129 18.27 3.39 9.72
C MET A 129 18.48 2.95 8.26
N ILE A 130 19.65 3.27 7.72
CA ILE A 130 20.14 2.81 6.43
C ILE A 130 21.24 1.77 6.67
N ALA A 131 21.05 0.59 6.09
CA ALA A 131 22.06 -0.45 6.04
C ALA A 131 23.05 -0.20 4.89
N ASP A 132 24.35 -0.12 5.21
CA ASP A 132 25.43 -0.08 4.22
C ASP A 132 25.82 -1.52 3.85
N PRO A 133 25.56 -1.96 2.60
CA PRO A 133 25.87 -3.33 2.19
C PRO A 133 27.37 -3.60 2.00
N VAL A 134 28.19 -2.54 1.85
CA VAL A 134 29.64 -2.65 1.66
C VAL A 134 30.36 -2.65 2.99
N ALA A 135 30.12 -1.62 3.81
CA ALA A 135 30.73 -1.50 5.13
C ALA A 135 30.11 -2.46 6.16
N LYS A 136 28.93 -3.02 5.86
CA LYS A 136 28.14 -3.88 6.76
C LYS A 136 27.80 -3.19 8.08
N THR A 137 27.52 -1.90 8.02
CA THR A 137 27.15 -1.06 9.17
C THR A 137 25.75 -0.49 8.97
N ASN A 138 25.14 0.00 10.05
CA ASN A 138 23.90 0.76 9.99
C ASN A 138 24.19 2.21 10.39
N ARG A 139 23.53 3.17 9.72
CA ARG A 139 23.57 4.59 10.08
C ARG A 139 22.17 5.17 10.14
N GLU A 140 21.99 6.27 10.86
CA GLU A 140 20.75 7.03 10.80
C GLU A 140 20.49 7.50 9.35
N ALA A 141 19.20 7.55 8.98
CA ALA A 141 18.75 7.87 7.63
C ALA A 141 19.23 9.25 7.17
#